data_AF-A0A9N8VQX8-F1
#
_entry.id   AF-A0A9N8VQX8-F1
#
_cell.length_a   1.000
_cell.length_b   1.000
_cell.length_c   1.000
_cell.angle_alpha   90.00
_cell.angle_beta   90.00
_cell.angle_gamma   90.00
#
_symmetry.space_group_name_H-M   'P 1'
#
loop_
_entity.id
_entity.type
_entity.pdbx_description
1 polymer ?
#
loop_
_entity_poly.entity_id
_entity_poly.type
_entity_poly.pdbx_seq_one_letter_code
_entity_poly.pdbx_strand_id
1 'polypeptide(L)'
;MKSYNKQGREFDNTIKKLLRKKGVKWGRWIAYKDIQRFEGALSGVNKEVTVAIMVARSKKGYTKNAIDRANRAKQSAGYNIILTDEKDLYSDLIEYIESNGLDGSNKALKEELKEIHLEAQRLGTELQQLRSEIAELRDLVASYLNK
;
A
#
# COMPACT_ATOMS: atom_id res chain seq x y z
N MET A 1 -27.81 -18.52 10.21
CA MET A 1 -27.50 -17.26 9.47
C MET A 1 -27.97 -17.30 8.00
N LYS A 2 -29.30 -17.36 7.72
CA LYS A 2 -29.83 -17.34 6.33
C LYS A 2 -31.01 -16.37 6.10
N SER A 3 -31.35 -15.52 7.07
CA SER A 3 -32.54 -14.65 7.00
C SER A 3 -32.25 -13.22 6.49
N TYR A 4 -30.99 -12.76 6.55
CA TYR A 4 -30.60 -11.40 6.11
C TYR A 4 -30.71 -11.14 4.60
N ASN A 5 -31.19 -12.11 3.82
CA ASN A 5 -30.89 -12.17 2.40
C ASN A 5 -32.09 -12.01 1.46
N LYS A 6 -33.33 -11.85 1.93
CA LYS A 6 -34.49 -11.64 1.01
C LYS A 6 -35.07 -10.24 1.11
N GLN A 7 -35.46 -9.82 2.32
CA GLN A 7 -36.04 -8.50 2.57
C GLN A 7 -35.07 -7.35 2.23
N GLY A 8 -33.77 -7.50 2.54
CA GLY A 8 -32.75 -6.51 2.17
C GLY A 8 -32.58 -6.36 0.66
N ARG A 9 -32.68 -7.45 -0.11
CA ARG A 9 -32.65 -7.41 -1.59
C ARG A 9 -33.92 -6.77 -2.17
N GLU A 10 -35.08 -7.04 -1.59
CA GLU A 10 -36.35 -6.44 -2.01
C GLU A 10 -36.40 -4.93 -1.74
N PHE A 11 -35.89 -4.48 -0.58
CA PHE A 11 -35.75 -3.07 -0.26
C PHE A 11 -34.80 -2.35 -1.24
N ASP A 12 -33.62 -2.94 -1.50
CA ASP A 12 -32.61 -2.37 -2.40
C ASP A 12 -33.12 -2.27 -3.86
N ASN A 13 -33.89 -3.27 -4.31
CA ASN A 13 -34.55 -3.24 -5.62
C ASN A 13 -35.64 -2.16 -5.71
N THR A 14 -36.38 -1.93 -4.62
CA THR A 14 -37.43 -0.90 -4.55
C THR A 14 -36.81 0.49 -4.61
N ILE A 15 -35.74 0.73 -3.85
CA ILE A 15 -34.94 1.97 -3.88
C ILE A 15 -34.40 2.23 -5.29
N LYS A 16 -33.78 1.23 -5.94
CA LYS A 16 -33.27 1.34 -7.32
C LYS A 16 -34.36 1.71 -8.32
N LYS A 17 -35.57 1.17 -8.16
CA LYS A 17 -36.72 1.44 -9.04
C LYS A 17 -37.25 2.86 -8.85
N LEU A 18 -37.35 3.33 -7.60
CA LEU A 18 -37.75 4.70 -7.27
C LEU A 18 -36.74 5.73 -7.79
N LEU A 19 -35.45 5.47 -7.65
CA LEU A 19 -34.40 6.37 -8.10
C LEU A 19 -34.30 6.43 -9.64
N ARG A 20 -34.49 5.29 -10.34
CA ARG A 20 -34.62 5.27 -11.81
C ARG A 20 -35.79 6.11 -12.31
N LYS A 21 -36.95 6.04 -11.65
CA LYS A 21 -38.12 6.88 -11.97
C LYS A 21 -37.85 8.39 -11.82
N LYS A 22 -36.96 8.77 -10.89
CA LYS A 22 -36.52 10.15 -10.68
C LYS A 22 -35.41 10.60 -11.63
N GLY A 23 -35.04 9.80 -12.64
CA GLY A 23 -33.96 10.13 -13.57
C GLY A 23 -32.56 10.04 -12.97
N VAL A 24 -32.41 9.50 -11.75
CA VAL A 24 -31.10 9.30 -11.11
C VAL A 24 -30.40 8.14 -11.80
N LYS A 25 -29.50 8.45 -12.74
CA LYS A 25 -28.60 7.48 -13.37
C LYS A 25 -27.50 7.11 -12.37
N TRP A 26 -27.65 5.95 -11.74
CA TRP A 26 -26.51 5.33 -11.07
C TRP A 26 -25.47 4.96 -12.12
N GLY A 27 -24.25 5.47 -11.97
CA GLY A 27 -23.11 4.92 -12.70
C GLY A 27 -23.05 3.42 -12.45
N ARG A 28 -22.75 2.64 -13.49
CA ARG A 28 -22.54 1.20 -13.33
C ARG A 28 -21.35 0.99 -12.39
N TRP A 29 -21.54 0.13 -11.40
CA TRP A 29 -20.45 -0.29 -10.51
C TRP A 29 -19.48 -1.16 -11.29
N ILE A 30 -18.20 -0.98 -11.01
CA ILE A 30 -17.13 -1.79 -11.57
C ILE A 30 -17.07 -3.11 -10.82
N ALA A 31 -17.27 -4.20 -11.55
CA ALA A 31 -17.34 -5.54 -11.01
C ALA A 31 -16.04 -6.33 -11.24
N TYR A 32 -15.93 -7.47 -10.55
CA TYR A 32 -14.85 -8.44 -10.72
C TYR A 32 -14.54 -8.76 -12.20
N LYS A 33 -15.57 -8.98 -13.03
CA LYS A 33 -15.41 -9.29 -14.46
C LYS A 33 -14.84 -8.13 -15.26
N ASP A 34 -15.06 -6.89 -14.82
CA ASP A 34 -14.50 -5.72 -15.48
C ASP A 34 -12.98 -5.68 -15.25
N ILE A 35 -12.51 -6.01 -14.05
CA ILE A 35 -11.07 -6.18 -13.74
C ILE A 35 -10.44 -7.31 -14.56
N GLN A 36 -11.09 -8.47 -14.67
CA GLN A 36 -10.56 -9.58 -15.49
C GLN A 36 -10.44 -9.23 -16.97
N ARG A 37 -11.41 -8.47 -17.51
CA ARG A 37 -11.34 -8.00 -18.89
C ARG A 37 -10.20 -7.01 -19.08
N PHE A 38 -10.00 -6.14 -18.09
CA PHE A 38 -8.91 -5.18 -18.09
C PHE A 38 -7.54 -5.89 -18.07
N GLU A 39 -7.37 -6.89 -17.21
CA GLU A 39 -6.20 -7.78 -17.21
C GLU A 39 -5.99 -8.47 -18.57
N GLY A 40 -7.07 -8.92 -19.22
CA GLY A 40 -7.01 -9.51 -20.55
C GLY A 40 -6.45 -8.54 -21.60
N ALA A 41 -6.83 -7.27 -21.54
CA ALA A 41 -6.30 -6.22 -22.41
C ALA A 41 -4.80 -5.96 -22.20
N LEU A 42 -4.28 -6.29 -21.01
CA LEU A 42 -2.86 -6.16 -20.66
C LEU A 42 -2.06 -7.45 -20.95
N SER A 43 -2.67 -8.49 -21.52
CA SER A 43 -2.00 -9.79 -21.69
C SER A 43 -0.75 -9.75 -22.58
N GLY A 44 -0.66 -8.80 -23.50
CA GLY A 44 0.48 -8.63 -24.40
C GLY A 44 1.57 -7.67 -23.94
N VAL A 45 1.44 -7.04 -22.75
CA VAL A 45 2.41 -6.04 -22.26
C VAL A 45 3.39 -6.65 -21.27
N ASN A 46 4.55 -6.02 -21.10
CA ASN A 46 5.48 -6.39 -20.05
C ASN A 46 4.91 -5.95 -18.68
N LYS A 47 4.45 -6.95 -17.92
CA LYS A 47 3.72 -6.75 -16.66
C LYS A 47 4.60 -6.21 -15.52
N GLU A 48 5.92 -6.40 -15.60
CA GLU A 48 6.86 -5.96 -14.56
C GLU A 48 7.01 -4.43 -14.54
N VAL A 49 6.92 -3.80 -15.70
CA VAL A 49 7.13 -2.35 -15.89
C VAL A 49 5.84 -1.59 -16.21
N THR A 50 4.77 -2.32 -16.55
CA THR A 50 3.48 -1.70 -16.89
C THR A 50 2.64 -1.49 -15.64
N VAL A 51 2.13 -0.27 -15.49
CA VAL A 51 1.13 0.09 -14.48
C VAL A 51 -0.17 0.39 -15.20
N ALA A 52 -1.25 -0.25 -14.76
CA ALA A 52 -2.57 -0.04 -15.31
C ALA A 52 -3.43 0.72 -14.31
N ILE A 53 -4.11 1.76 -14.76
CA ILE A 53 -4.92 2.63 -13.91
C ILE A 53 -6.36 2.50 -14.36
N MET A 54 -7.23 2.16 -13.42
CA MET A 54 -8.67 2.17 -13.62
C MET A 54 -9.29 3.28 -12.78
N VAL A 55 -10.01 4.17 -13.45
CA VAL A 55 -10.60 5.37 -12.84
C VAL A 55 -12.13 5.24 -12.83
N ALA A 56 -12.72 5.43 -11.66
CA ALA A 56 -14.16 5.55 -11.50
C ALA A 56 -14.54 6.99 -11.11
N ARG A 57 -15.83 7.30 -11.18
CA ARG A 57 -16.33 8.59 -10.65
C ARG A 57 -16.10 8.75 -9.14
N SER A 58 -15.99 7.65 -8.41
CA SER A 58 -15.69 7.60 -6.97
C SER A 58 -15.12 6.22 -6.62
N LYS A 59 -14.24 6.14 -5.61
CA LYS A 59 -13.76 4.86 -5.05
C LYS A 59 -14.89 3.93 -4.59
N LYS A 60 -16.06 4.47 -4.24
CA LYS A 60 -17.27 3.67 -3.96
C LYS A 60 -17.88 3.00 -5.20
N GLY A 61 -17.42 3.35 -6.40
CA GLY A 61 -17.85 2.76 -7.66
C GLY A 61 -17.32 1.34 -7.89
N TYR A 62 -16.36 0.89 -7.10
CA TYR A 62 -15.84 -0.47 -7.15
C TYR A 62 -16.61 -1.39 -6.21
N THR A 63 -17.00 -2.56 -6.72
CA THR A 63 -17.47 -3.64 -5.84
C THR A 63 -16.31 -4.21 -5.03
N LYS A 64 -16.59 -4.76 -3.84
CA LYS A 64 -15.57 -5.43 -3.02
C LYS A 64 -14.80 -6.50 -3.80
N ASN A 65 -15.51 -7.30 -4.61
CA ASN A 65 -14.87 -8.33 -5.43
C ASN A 65 -13.94 -7.76 -6.51
N ALA A 66 -14.21 -6.55 -7.03
CA ALA A 66 -13.31 -5.88 -7.96
C ALA A 66 -12.01 -5.45 -7.25
N ILE A 67 -12.14 -4.85 -6.06
CA ILE A 67 -11.00 -4.47 -5.21
C ILE A 67 -10.16 -5.70 -4.86
N ASP A 68 -10.81 -6.76 -4.37
CA ASP A 68 -10.15 -8.02 -4.00
C ASP A 68 -9.48 -8.70 -5.20
N ARG A 69 -9.98 -8.51 -6.42
CA ARG A 69 -9.33 -9.02 -7.63
C ARG A 69 -8.10 -8.20 -7.99
N ALA A 70 -8.22 -6.87 -8.03
CA ALA A 70 -7.10 -5.98 -8.35
C ALA A 70 -5.93 -6.17 -7.38
N ASN A 71 -6.21 -6.26 -6.07
CA ASN A 71 -5.19 -6.52 -5.05
C ASN A 71 -4.47 -7.86 -5.25
N ARG A 72 -5.19 -8.89 -5.70
CA ARG A 72 -4.62 -10.22 -6.00
C ARG A 72 -3.99 -10.30 -7.39
N ALA A 73 -4.27 -9.36 -8.29
CA ALA A 73 -3.81 -9.41 -9.67
C ALA A 73 -2.28 -9.34 -9.74
N LYS A 74 -1.64 -8.57 -8.86
CA LYS A 74 -0.18 -8.50 -8.73
C LYS A 74 0.42 -9.85 -8.36
N GLN A 75 -0.13 -10.50 -7.33
CA GLN A 75 0.39 -11.76 -6.79
C GLN A 75 0.11 -12.97 -7.70
N SER A 76 -1.08 -13.00 -8.33
CA SER A 76 -1.55 -14.18 -9.08
C SER A 76 -1.25 -14.12 -10.57
N ALA A 77 -1.16 -12.92 -11.15
CA ALA A 77 -1.07 -12.74 -12.60
C ALA A 77 0.00 -11.72 -13.03
N GLY A 78 0.67 -11.08 -12.08
CA GLY A 78 1.72 -10.09 -12.29
C GLY A 78 1.22 -8.69 -12.65
N TYR A 79 -0.09 -8.42 -12.62
CA TYR A 79 -0.62 -7.12 -13.03
C TYR A 79 -0.61 -6.10 -11.90
N ASN A 80 0.00 -4.95 -12.18
CA ASN A 80 -0.03 -3.77 -11.32
C ASN A 80 -1.24 -2.91 -11.67
N ILE A 81 -2.33 -3.02 -10.89
CA ILE A 81 -3.59 -2.32 -11.16
C ILE A 81 -3.87 -1.33 -10.02
N ILE A 82 -3.95 -0.05 -10.34
CA ILE A 82 -4.38 1.02 -9.44
C ILE A 82 -5.89 1.24 -9.64
N LEU A 83 -6.67 1.10 -8.57
CA LEU A 83 -8.08 1.47 -8.56
C LEU A 83 -8.22 2.83 -7.90
N THR A 84 -8.62 3.83 -8.69
CA THR A 84 -8.70 5.22 -8.24
C THR A 84 -10.01 5.87 -8.65
N ASP A 85 -10.19 7.12 -8.26
CA ASP A 85 -11.24 7.99 -8.77
C ASP A 85 -10.71 9.32 -9.29
N GLU A 86 -11.61 10.11 -9.88
CA GLU A 86 -11.28 11.37 -10.53
C GLU A 86 -10.58 12.38 -9.61
N LYS A 87 -10.76 12.28 -8.29
CA LYS A 87 -10.17 13.23 -7.33
C LYS A 87 -8.82 12.77 -6.81
N ASP A 88 -8.63 11.46 -6.70
CA ASP A 88 -7.47 10.86 -6.06
C ASP A 88 -6.44 10.30 -7.05
N LEU A 89 -6.64 10.46 -8.37
CA LEU A 89 -5.76 9.87 -9.40
C LEU A 89 -4.28 10.18 -9.17
N TYR A 90 -3.94 11.45 -8.92
CA TYR A 90 -2.55 11.85 -8.72
C TYR A 90 -1.98 11.33 -7.40
N SER A 91 -2.75 11.43 -6.30
CA SER A 91 -2.30 10.94 -5.00
C SER A 91 -2.11 9.42 -5.00
N ASP A 92 -3.05 8.67 -5.60
CA ASP A 92 -2.97 7.21 -5.67
C ASP A 92 -1.81 6.75 -6.57
N LEU A 93 -1.49 7.50 -7.63
CA LEU A 93 -0.34 7.21 -8.47
C LEU A 93 0.99 7.48 -7.75
N ILE A 94 1.10 8.59 -7.01
CA ILE A 94 2.29 8.91 -6.20
C ILE A 94 2.49 7.84 -5.14
N GLU A 95 1.45 7.50 -4.37
CA GLU A 95 1.49 6.46 -3.35
C GLU A 95 1.92 5.11 -3.95
N TYR A 96 1.41 4.79 -5.14
CA TYR A 96 1.84 3.58 -5.85
C TYR A 96 3.33 3.61 -6.21
N ILE A 97 3.86 4.71 -6.75
CA ILE A 97 5.28 4.84 -7.10
C ILE A 97 6.17 4.71 -5.85
N GLU A 98 5.82 5.39 -4.77
CA GLU A 98 6.56 5.40 -3.51
C GLU A 98 6.56 4.02 -2.83
N SER A 99 5.42 3.33 -2.83
CA SER A 99 5.28 2.00 -2.22
C SER A 99 5.93 0.88 -3.02
N ASN A 100 6.03 1.03 -4.35
CA ASN A 100 6.59 0.01 -5.24
C ASN A 100 8.05 0.27 -5.64
N GLY A 101 8.66 1.36 -5.18
CA GLY A 101 10.08 1.65 -5.41
C GLY A 101 10.43 1.77 -6.90
N LEU A 102 9.48 2.20 -7.74
CA LEU A 102 9.72 2.51 -9.15
C LEU A 102 10.53 3.80 -9.32
N ASP A 103 10.66 4.59 -8.25
CA ASP A 103 11.68 5.60 -8.13
C ASP A 103 13.03 4.93 -7.83
N GLY A 104 13.83 4.70 -8.88
CA GLY A 104 15.18 4.14 -8.77
C GLY A 104 16.09 4.94 -7.82
N SER A 105 15.79 6.21 -7.57
CA SER A 105 16.52 7.07 -6.62
C SER A 105 16.35 6.61 -5.18
N ASN A 106 15.23 5.99 -4.84
CA ASN A 106 14.88 5.63 -3.47
C ASN A 106 15.48 4.29 -3.02
N LYS A 107 15.89 3.42 -3.97
CA LYS A 107 16.48 2.12 -3.61
C LYS A 107 17.90 2.29 -3.05
N ALA A 108 18.73 3.07 -3.74
CA ALA A 108 20.08 3.39 -3.28
C ALA A 108 20.06 4.13 -1.93
N LEU A 109 19.17 5.13 -1.78
CA LEU A 109 19.00 5.86 -0.52
C LEU A 109 18.52 4.97 0.63
N LYS A 110 17.64 3.98 0.37
CA LYS A 110 17.20 3.02 1.40
C LYS A 110 18.31 2.06 1.82
N GLU A 111 19.18 1.68 0.89
CA GLU A 111 20.35 0.85 1.17
C GLU A 111 21.39 1.65 1.98
N GLU A 112 21.71 2.89 1.59
CA GLU A 112 22.58 3.80 2.34
C GLU A 112 22.03 4.09 3.75
N LEU A 113 20.73 4.35 3.89
CA LEU A 113 20.10 4.55 5.20
C LEU A 113 20.24 3.33 6.11
N LYS A 114 20.19 2.12 5.54
CA LYS A 114 20.37 0.88 6.28
C LYS A 114 21.81 0.69 6.75
N GLU A 115 22.78 1.06 5.90
CA GLU A 115 24.20 1.05 6.25
C GLU A 115 24.50 2.06 7.36
N ILE A 116 24.02 3.30 7.23
CA ILE A 116 24.15 4.35 8.26
C ILE A 116 23.53 3.90 9.59
N HIS A 117 22.38 3.23 9.55
CA HIS A 117 21.74 2.73 10.77
C HIS A 117 22.58 1.66 11.47
N LEU A 118 23.17 0.73 10.71
CA LEU A 118 24.04 -0.31 11.27
C LEU A 118 25.32 0.29 11.85
N GLU A 119 25.91 1.28 11.19
CA GLU A 119 27.11 1.96 11.68
C GLU A 119 26.84 2.78 12.93
N ALA A 120 25.70 3.47 13.01
CA ALA A 120 25.27 4.17 14.22
C ALA A 120 25.07 3.23 15.41
N GLN A 121 24.51 2.03 15.18
CA GLN A 121 24.40 1.00 16.22
C GLN A 121 25.77 0.52 16.71
N ARG A 122 26.69 0.27 15.78
CA ARG A 122 28.05 -0.15 16.11
C ARG A 122 28.80 0.91 16.93
N LEU A 123 28.78 2.16 16.49
CA LEU A 123 29.38 3.28 17.22
C LEU A 123 28.75 3.45 18.60
N GLY A 124 27.43 3.23 18.72
CA GLY A 124 26.73 3.21 20.00
C GLY A 124 27.31 2.16 20.97
N THR A 125 27.58 0.95 20.48
CA THR A 125 28.20 -0.11 21.31
C THR A 125 29.65 0.19 21.68
N GLU A 126 30.46 0.71 20.76
CA GLU A 126 31.86 1.08 21.02
C GLU A 126 31.95 2.22 22.06
N LEU A 127 31.08 3.23 21.97
CA LEU A 127 30.98 4.30 22.97
C LEU A 127 30.59 3.77 24.36
N GLN A 128 29.72 2.77 24.41
CA GLN A 128 29.29 2.16 25.67
C GLN A 128 30.44 1.39 26.33
N GLN A 129 31.25 0.66 25.55
CA GLN A 129 32.45 -0.01 26.03
C GLN A 129 33.49 0.97 26.58
N LEU A 130 33.82 2.01 25.82
CA LEU A 130 34.76 3.05 26.25
C LEU A 130 34.31 3.76 27.53
N ARG A 131 33.00 3.99 27.70
CA ARG A 131 32.46 4.55 28.95
C ARG A 131 32.68 3.64 30.14
N SER A 132 32.52 2.33 29.98
CA SER A 132 32.80 1.36 31.03
C SER A 132 34.29 1.33 31.38
N GLU A 133 35.17 1.29 30.38
CA GLU A 133 36.62 1.30 30.59
C GLU A 133 37.09 2.58 31.32
N ILE A 134 36.55 3.75 30.95
CA ILE A 134 36.86 5.01 31.63
C ILE A 134 36.37 4.98 33.09
N ALA A 135 35.22 4.37 33.37
CA ALA A 135 34.73 4.24 34.74
C ALA A 135 35.65 3.36 35.58
N GLU A 136 36.07 2.20 35.04
CA GLU A 136 37.02 1.30 35.70
C GLU A 136 38.37 1.99 35.97
N LEU A 137 38.90 2.74 34.99
CA LEU A 137 40.14 3.49 35.17
C LEU A 137 40.01 4.60 36.21
N ARG A 138 38.86 5.29 36.28
CA ARG A 138 38.60 6.31 37.30
C ARG A 138 38.60 5.69 38.70
N ASP A 139 37.91 4.57 38.87
CA ASP A 139 37.86 3.86 40.14
C ASP A 139 39.24 3.35 40.56
N LEU A 140 40.02 2.83 39.60
CA LEU A 140 41.40 2.41 39.83
C LEU A 140 42.28 3.59 40.30
N VAL A 141 42.25 4.71 39.60
CA VAL A 141 43.03 5.92 39.97
C VAL A 141 42.61 6.45 41.34
N ALA A 142 41.31 6.49 41.63
CA ALA A 142 40.81 6.90 42.94
C ALA A 142 41.30 5.97 44.07
N SER A 143 41.45 4.67 43.80
CA SER A 143 42.00 3.71 44.77
C SER A 143 43.50 3.89 45.05
N TYR A 144 44.27 4.39 44.07
CA TYR A 144 45.69 4.67 44.23
C TYR A 144 45.97 6.01 44.93
N LEU A 145 45.09 7.01 44.77
CA LEU A 145 45.27 8.34 45.37
C LEU A 145 44.82 8.42 46.84
N ASN A 146 44.02 7.45 47.32
CA ASN A 146 43.55 7.36 48.71
C ASN A 146 44.41 6.44 49.60
N LYS A 147 45.60 6.04 49.15
CA LYS A 147 46.63 5.33 49.92
C LYS A 147 47.77 6.26 50.25
#